data_AF-Q8ZX38-F1
#
_entry.id   AF-Q8ZX38-F1
#
_cell.length_a   1.000
_cell.length_b   1.000
_cell.length_c   1.000
_cell.angle_alpha   90.00
_cell.angle_beta   90.00
_cell.angle_gamma   90.00
#
_symmetry.space_group_name_H-M   'P 1'
#
loop_
_entity.id
_entity.type
_entity.pdbx_description
1 polymer ?
#
loop_
_entity_poly.entity_id
_entity_poly.type
_entity_poly.pdbx_seq_one_letter_code
_entity_poly.pdbx_strand_id
1 'polypeptide(L)'
;MYFLHPYKALTSNTTCVSYVRALLSSLLGGGPLIFGSGSEAVLSLSGFRPDDWPAVNFLALLIYQWKKGVVDLPPTAAAPVVNERAFNGAVVSLDGADPYFDFLTLRTAEAREITAFYHKARPRVVAVFLGGKEFEIAATTEAAAQVLTVRRITPSPHTPEGAFTLKYSHGLVFRIPPRDFHVLTHQVADILKSAASLPPVQRREVKVAKKEIYLLHGGRETDDGVVIDNEVYVYI
;
A
#
# COMPACT_ATOMS: atom_id res chain seq x y z
N MET A 1 11.26 -13.50 -25.46
CA MET A 1 10.48 -12.27 -25.19
C MET A 1 11.49 -11.15 -24.97
N TYR A 2 11.65 -10.22 -25.91
CA TYR A 2 12.53 -9.08 -25.72
C TYR A 2 11.84 -8.13 -24.74
N PHE A 3 12.24 -8.14 -23.47
CA PHE A 3 11.73 -7.18 -22.51
C PHE A 3 12.22 -5.79 -22.92
N LEU A 4 11.28 -4.88 -23.19
CA LEU A 4 11.57 -3.46 -23.28
C LEU A 4 12.37 -3.02 -22.05
N HIS A 5 13.30 -2.08 -22.24
CA HIS A 5 14.04 -1.49 -21.12
C HIS A 5 13.06 -1.03 -20.03
N PRO A 6 13.29 -1.30 -18.73
CA PRO A 6 12.33 -1.02 -17.66
C PRO A 6 11.77 0.39 -17.69
N TYR A 7 12.64 1.37 -17.91
CA TYR A 7 12.20 2.75 -18.09
C TYR A 7 11.14 2.93 -19.20
N LYS A 8 11.34 2.32 -20.38
CA LYS A 8 10.41 2.42 -21.51
C LYS A 8 9.11 1.66 -21.26
N ALA A 9 9.19 0.48 -20.63
CA ALA A 9 8.00 -0.31 -20.32
C ALA A 9 7.12 0.39 -19.27
N LEU A 10 7.75 0.92 -18.22
CA LEU A 10 7.09 1.53 -17.07
C LEU A 10 6.69 2.99 -17.28
N THR A 11 6.99 3.58 -18.44
CA THR A 11 6.45 4.89 -18.85
C THR A 11 5.38 4.75 -19.93
N SER A 12 5.01 3.51 -20.30
CA SER A 12 3.94 3.26 -21.24
C SER A 12 2.55 3.47 -20.62
N ASN A 13 1.54 3.62 -21.47
CA ASN A 13 0.14 3.81 -21.10
C ASN A 13 -0.59 2.51 -20.70
N THR A 14 0.13 1.40 -20.55
CA THR A 14 -0.42 0.10 -20.19
C THR A 14 0.45 -0.56 -19.13
N THR A 15 -0.13 -1.47 -18.35
CA THR A 15 0.59 -2.24 -17.35
C THR A 15 0.69 -3.69 -17.79
N CYS A 16 1.91 -4.20 -17.89
CA CYS A 16 2.15 -5.63 -18.04
C CYS A 16 2.38 -6.26 -16.67
N VAL A 17 1.36 -6.91 -16.11
CA VAL A 17 1.40 -7.49 -14.75
C VAL A 17 2.56 -8.48 -14.59
N SER A 18 2.72 -9.40 -15.54
CA SER A 18 3.80 -10.39 -15.51
C SER A 18 5.19 -9.75 -15.51
N TYR A 19 5.36 -8.65 -16.26
CA TYR A 19 6.60 -7.88 -16.27
C TYR A 19 6.88 -7.22 -14.91
N VAL A 20 5.88 -6.54 -14.34
CA VAL A 20 6.01 -5.86 -13.04
C VAL A 20 6.35 -6.86 -11.93
N ARG A 21 5.65 -8.02 -11.89
CA ARG A 21 5.93 -9.09 -10.93
C ARG A 21 7.36 -9.62 -11.07
N ALA A 22 7.78 -9.95 -12.30
CA ALA A 22 9.12 -10.49 -12.54
C ALA A 22 10.20 -9.47 -12.13
N LEU A 23 9.98 -8.19 -12.45
CA LEU A 23 10.87 -7.11 -12.05
C LEU A 23 10.96 -7.00 -10.53
N LEU A 24 9.84 -6.87 -9.81
CA LEU A 24 9.87 -6.70 -8.36
C LEU A 24 10.40 -7.93 -7.63
N SER A 25 10.07 -9.13 -8.10
CA SER A 25 10.65 -10.38 -7.57
C SER A 25 12.17 -10.35 -7.66
N SER A 26 12.73 -9.93 -8.79
CA SER A 26 14.18 -9.83 -8.97
C SER A 26 14.85 -8.75 -8.11
N LEU A 27 14.11 -7.68 -7.76
CA LEU A 27 14.65 -6.50 -7.09
C LEU A 27 14.48 -6.51 -5.57
N LEU A 28 13.38 -7.07 -5.07
CA LEU A 28 12.99 -7.06 -3.66
C LEU A 28 12.89 -8.46 -3.05
N GLY A 29 12.74 -9.51 -3.87
CA GLY A 29 12.33 -10.84 -3.38
C GLY A 29 10.92 -10.84 -2.77
N GLY A 30 10.53 -11.92 -2.10
CA GLY A 30 9.27 -12.00 -1.34
C GLY A 30 8.20 -12.93 -1.93
N GLY A 31 6.97 -12.77 -1.42
CA GLY A 31 5.81 -13.64 -1.64
C GLY A 31 4.99 -13.29 -2.88
N PRO A 32 3.84 -13.96 -3.11
CA PRO A 32 3.10 -13.81 -4.36
C PRO A 32 2.48 -12.41 -4.51
N LEU A 33 2.01 -11.75 -3.46
CA LEU A 33 1.41 -10.40 -3.58
C LEU A 33 2.39 -9.29 -3.16
N ILE A 34 3.07 -9.50 -2.02
CA ILE A 34 3.96 -8.50 -1.41
C ILE A 34 5.42 -8.90 -1.61
N PHE A 35 6.17 -7.99 -2.22
CA PHE A 35 7.60 -8.10 -2.45
C PHE A 35 8.35 -7.34 -1.36
N GLY A 36 9.17 -8.03 -0.59
CA GLY A 36 9.87 -7.49 0.58
C GLY A 36 10.12 -8.54 1.67
N SER A 37 11.00 -8.22 2.60
CA SER A 37 11.45 -9.10 3.70
C SER A 37 10.63 -8.96 4.98
N GLY A 38 9.88 -7.86 5.13
CA GLY A 38 9.16 -7.47 6.35
C GLY A 38 9.99 -6.62 7.32
N SER A 39 11.22 -6.25 6.95
CA SER A 39 12.06 -5.31 7.72
C SER A 39 12.00 -3.87 7.21
N GLU A 40 11.27 -3.67 6.10
CA GLU A 40 11.18 -2.39 5.41
C GLU A 40 10.36 -1.36 6.21
N ALA A 41 10.83 -0.11 6.22
CA ALA A 41 10.17 0.98 6.92
C ALA A 41 8.87 1.42 6.23
N VAL A 42 8.74 1.13 4.93
CA VAL A 42 7.60 1.54 4.10
C VAL A 42 6.94 0.30 3.48
N LEU A 43 5.61 0.26 3.51
CA LEU A 43 4.81 -0.65 2.69
C LEU A 43 4.04 0.17 1.64
N SER A 44 4.38 -0.03 0.37
CA SER A 44 3.76 0.64 -0.77
C SER A 44 2.75 -0.26 -1.47
N LEU A 45 1.54 0.22 -1.71
CA LEU A 45 0.43 -0.53 -2.28
C LEU A 45 -0.12 0.21 -3.52
N SER A 46 -0.38 -0.51 -4.61
CA SER A 46 -1.01 0.06 -5.81
C SER A 46 -1.78 -0.99 -6.62
N GLY A 47 -2.48 -0.56 -7.68
CA GLY A 47 -3.16 -1.49 -8.58
C GLY A 47 -4.40 -2.15 -7.96
N PHE A 48 -5.22 -1.37 -7.26
CA PHE A 48 -6.49 -1.84 -6.69
C PHE A 48 -7.58 -1.94 -7.76
N ARG A 49 -7.52 -1.06 -8.78
CA ARG A 49 -8.43 -1.00 -9.93
C ARG A 49 -7.65 -0.86 -11.23
N PRO A 50 -8.25 -1.20 -12.40
CA PRO A 50 -7.56 -1.08 -13.69
C PRO A 50 -7.08 0.35 -13.99
N ASP A 51 -7.84 1.36 -13.57
CA ASP A 51 -7.49 2.78 -13.72
C ASP A 51 -6.26 3.21 -12.90
N ASP A 52 -5.79 2.37 -11.98
CA ASP A 52 -4.56 2.61 -11.22
C ASP A 52 -3.29 2.26 -12.01
N TRP A 53 -3.39 1.90 -13.30
CA TRP A 53 -2.23 1.60 -14.15
C TRP A 53 -1.09 2.64 -14.07
N PRO A 54 -1.33 3.97 -13.96
CA PRO A 54 -0.24 4.93 -13.82
C PRO A 54 0.49 4.73 -12.50
N ALA A 55 -0.25 4.48 -11.42
CA ALA A 55 0.31 4.22 -10.09
C ALA A 55 1.10 2.92 -10.01
N VAL A 56 0.65 1.86 -10.69
CA VAL A 56 1.40 0.60 -10.81
C VAL A 56 2.74 0.84 -11.49
N ASN A 57 2.70 1.45 -12.67
CA ASN A 57 3.89 1.68 -13.48
C ASN A 57 4.87 2.64 -12.77
N PHE A 58 4.34 3.68 -12.12
CA PHE A 58 5.13 4.62 -11.33
C PHE A 58 5.80 3.96 -10.13
N LEU A 59 5.08 3.17 -9.33
CA LEU A 59 5.66 2.48 -8.17
C LEU A 59 6.76 1.51 -8.61
N ALA A 60 6.52 0.74 -9.69
CA ALA A 60 7.54 -0.14 -10.23
C ALA A 60 8.79 0.64 -10.71
N LEU A 61 8.60 1.80 -11.35
CA LEU A 61 9.70 2.65 -11.79
C LEU A 61 10.48 3.23 -10.61
N LEU A 62 9.78 3.70 -9.57
CA LEU A 62 10.38 4.22 -8.34
C LEU A 62 11.27 3.17 -7.67
N ILE A 63 10.78 1.94 -7.50
CA ILE A 63 11.56 0.83 -6.93
C ILE A 63 12.76 0.47 -7.83
N TYR A 64 12.55 0.42 -9.15
CA TYR A 64 13.64 0.16 -10.09
C TYR A 64 14.75 1.22 -9.98
N GLN A 65 14.39 2.51 -9.98
CA GLN A 65 15.35 3.61 -9.85
C GLN A 65 16.06 3.58 -8.50
N TRP A 66 15.34 3.26 -7.42
CA TRP A 66 15.93 3.06 -6.10
C TRP A 66 16.99 1.95 -6.10
N LYS A 67 16.66 0.77 -6.62
CA LYS A 67 17.61 -0.36 -6.68
C LYS A 67 18.77 -0.15 -7.64
N LYS A 68 18.68 0.86 -8.51
CA LYS A 68 19.79 1.33 -9.35
C LYS A 68 20.58 2.49 -8.73
N GLY A 69 20.22 2.96 -7.54
CA GLY A 69 20.87 4.08 -6.86
C GLY A 69 20.59 5.45 -7.51
N VAL A 70 19.57 5.55 -8.36
CA VAL A 70 19.19 6.80 -9.04
C VAL A 70 18.34 7.68 -8.13
N VAL A 71 17.48 7.05 -7.33
CA VAL A 71 16.60 7.72 -6.37
C VAL A 71 16.88 7.16 -4.97
N ASP A 72 16.98 8.04 -3.99
CA ASP A 72 17.15 7.65 -2.59
C ASP A 72 15.78 7.47 -1.93
N LEU A 73 15.37 6.20 -1.80
CA LEU A 73 14.11 5.77 -1.20
C LEU A 73 14.40 5.03 0.12
N PRO A 74 13.61 5.23 1.19
CA PRO A 74 13.76 4.40 2.39
C PRO A 74 13.49 2.93 2.04
N PRO A 75 14.01 1.96 2.83
CA PRO A 75 13.69 0.55 2.64
C PRO A 75 12.18 0.34 2.50
N THR A 76 11.76 -0.15 1.33
CA THR A 76 10.35 -0.21 0.92
C THR A 76 9.98 -1.61 0.44
N ALA A 77 8.97 -2.20 1.06
CA ALA A 77 8.23 -3.36 0.55
C ALA A 77 7.09 -2.87 -0.35
N ALA A 78 6.68 -3.68 -1.33
CA ALA A 78 5.69 -3.26 -2.32
C ALA A 78 4.70 -4.36 -2.68
N ALA A 79 3.41 -4.02 -2.77
CA ALA A 79 2.39 -4.76 -3.49
C ALA A 79 1.97 -3.93 -4.71
N PRO A 80 2.62 -4.11 -5.88
CA PRO A 80 2.45 -3.21 -7.02
C PRO A 80 1.15 -3.42 -7.79
N VAL A 81 0.53 -4.59 -7.65
CA VAL A 81 -0.76 -4.90 -8.27
C VAL A 81 -1.54 -5.70 -7.24
N VAL A 82 -2.27 -4.98 -6.39
CA VAL A 82 -3.06 -5.63 -5.34
C VAL A 82 -4.19 -6.47 -5.96
N ASN A 83 -4.82 -6.01 -7.04
CA ASN A 83 -5.90 -6.74 -7.72
C ASN A 83 -5.48 -7.18 -9.13
N GLU A 84 -4.69 -8.25 -9.25
CA GLU A 84 -4.24 -8.72 -10.57
C GLU A 84 -5.38 -9.14 -11.50
N ARG A 85 -6.49 -9.65 -10.92
CA ARG A 85 -7.65 -10.09 -11.69
C ARG A 85 -8.29 -8.92 -12.43
N ALA A 86 -8.37 -7.75 -11.79
CA ALA A 86 -8.90 -6.54 -12.42
C ALA A 86 -8.03 -6.10 -13.61
N PHE A 87 -6.71 -6.22 -13.51
CA PHE A 87 -5.79 -5.86 -14.61
C PHE A 87 -5.79 -6.85 -15.78
N ASN A 88 -6.17 -8.11 -15.53
CA ASN A 88 -6.25 -9.15 -16.55
C ASN A 88 -7.61 -9.21 -17.27
N GLY A 89 -8.49 -8.21 -17.08
CA GLY A 89 -9.77 -8.10 -17.78
C GLY A 89 -10.85 -9.07 -17.29
N ALA A 90 -10.73 -9.57 -16.05
CA ALA A 90 -11.83 -10.33 -15.44
C ALA A 90 -13.07 -9.43 -15.29
N VAL A 91 -14.25 -9.98 -15.62
CA VAL A 91 -15.53 -9.27 -15.48
C VAL A 91 -15.74 -8.94 -14.00
N VAL A 92 -15.74 -7.65 -13.69
CA VAL A 92 -16.05 -7.12 -12.36
C VAL A 92 -17.55 -7.31 -12.13
N SER A 93 -17.93 -8.32 -11.35
CA SER A 93 -19.33 -8.58 -10.97
C SER A 93 -19.55 -8.33 -9.48
N LEU A 94 -20.80 -8.18 -9.06
CA LEU A 94 -21.19 -7.98 -7.67
C LEU A 94 -20.67 -9.06 -6.69
N ASP A 95 -20.30 -10.25 -7.19
CA ASP A 95 -19.70 -11.36 -6.43
C ASP A 95 -18.34 -11.83 -7.00
N GLY A 96 -17.80 -11.14 -8.01
CA GLY A 96 -16.63 -11.57 -8.78
C GLY A 96 -15.63 -10.43 -8.94
N ALA A 97 -14.44 -10.62 -8.35
CA ALA A 97 -13.38 -9.62 -8.28
C ALA A 97 -13.91 -8.25 -7.80
N ASP A 98 -14.51 -8.25 -6.62
CA ASP A 98 -15.00 -7.03 -5.97
C ASP A 98 -13.85 -5.99 -5.94
N PRO A 99 -14.01 -4.81 -6.56
CA PRO A 99 -13.04 -3.73 -6.46
C PRO A 99 -13.00 -3.14 -5.04
N TYR A 100 -13.94 -3.52 -4.17
CA TYR A 100 -13.89 -3.21 -2.75
C TYR A 100 -12.80 -4.02 -2.06
N PHE A 101 -11.70 -3.33 -1.79
CA PHE A 101 -10.82 -3.71 -0.71
C PHE A 101 -11.45 -3.28 0.61
N ASP A 102 -12.19 -4.20 1.20
CA ASP A 102 -12.71 -4.04 2.55
C ASP A 102 -11.63 -4.46 3.56
N PHE A 103 -10.90 -3.46 4.05
CA PHE A 103 -9.93 -3.66 5.11
C PHE A 103 -10.57 -3.79 6.49
N LEU A 104 -11.89 -3.59 6.66
CA LEU A 104 -12.60 -3.87 7.92
C LEU A 104 -12.95 -5.35 8.04
N THR A 105 -13.56 -5.93 7.00
CA THR A 105 -14.08 -7.31 7.06
C THR A 105 -13.10 -8.37 6.55
N LEU A 106 -12.05 -7.96 5.83
CA LEU A 106 -11.01 -8.85 5.29
C LEU A 106 -11.59 -10.03 4.50
N ARG A 107 -12.58 -9.78 3.65
CA ARG A 107 -13.24 -10.81 2.84
C ARG A 107 -12.32 -11.42 1.79
N THR A 108 -11.41 -10.63 1.22
CA THR A 108 -10.51 -11.06 0.13
C THR A 108 -9.19 -11.62 0.66
N ALA A 109 -8.57 -12.52 -0.11
CA ALA A 109 -7.28 -13.12 0.25
C ALA A 109 -6.17 -12.06 0.29
N GLU A 110 -6.24 -11.11 -0.64
CA GLU A 110 -5.32 -9.99 -0.78
C GLU A 110 -5.39 -9.04 0.43
N ALA A 111 -6.59 -8.72 0.91
CA ALA A 111 -6.75 -7.90 2.12
C ALA A 111 -6.20 -8.62 3.36
N ARG A 112 -6.40 -9.93 3.47
CA ARG A 112 -5.83 -10.76 4.56
C ARG A 112 -4.31 -10.81 4.50
N GLU A 113 -3.72 -11.02 3.32
CA GLU A 113 -2.26 -11.08 3.14
C GLU A 113 -1.61 -9.73 3.48
N ILE A 114 -2.16 -8.62 2.99
CA ILE A 114 -1.70 -7.26 3.32
C ILE A 114 -1.81 -6.99 4.82
N THR A 115 -2.91 -7.39 5.43
CA THR A 115 -3.13 -7.19 6.87
C THR A 115 -2.16 -8.02 7.70
N ALA A 116 -1.98 -9.30 7.38
CA ALA A 116 -1.03 -10.18 8.04
C ALA A 116 0.42 -9.68 7.91
N PHE A 117 0.85 -9.30 6.70
CA PHE A 117 2.17 -8.71 6.49
C PHE A 117 2.33 -7.43 7.30
N TYR A 118 1.32 -6.55 7.29
CA TYR A 118 1.37 -5.31 8.03
C TYR A 118 1.58 -5.52 9.55
N HIS A 119 0.83 -6.45 10.16
CA HIS A 119 0.97 -6.71 11.60
C HIS A 119 2.31 -7.35 11.96
N LYS A 120 2.87 -8.15 11.06
CA LYS A 120 4.19 -8.76 11.22
C LYS A 120 5.32 -7.74 11.05
N ALA A 121 5.27 -6.94 9.99
CA ALA A 121 6.34 -6.03 9.59
C ALA A 121 6.33 -4.70 10.34
N ARG A 122 5.15 -4.27 10.83
CA ARG A 122 4.93 -3.00 11.54
C ARG A 122 5.64 -1.81 10.83
N PRO A 123 5.40 -1.60 9.52
CA PRO A 123 6.09 -0.55 8.78
C PRO A 123 5.76 0.82 9.39
N ARG A 124 6.68 1.78 9.31
CA ARG A 124 6.45 3.15 9.80
C ARG A 124 5.49 3.93 8.92
N VAL A 125 5.55 3.67 7.62
CA VAL A 125 4.71 4.34 6.62
C VAL A 125 3.99 3.28 5.80
N VAL A 126 2.71 3.52 5.55
CA VAL A 126 1.99 2.85 4.48
C VAL A 126 1.73 3.89 3.41
N ALA A 127 2.03 3.57 2.17
CA ALA A 127 1.81 4.45 1.03
C ALA A 127 0.87 3.76 0.04
N VAL A 128 -0.27 4.39 -0.25
CA VAL A 128 -1.24 3.91 -1.24
C VAL A 128 -1.12 4.79 -2.48
N PHE A 129 -0.81 4.19 -3.62
CA PHE A 129 -0.72 4.86 -4.91
C PHE A 129 -1.95 4.51 -5.75
N LEU A 130 -2.66 5.54 -6.20
CA LEU A 130 -3.86 5.44 -7.03
C LEU A 130 -3.67 6.19 -8.34
N GLY A 131 -4.41 5.80 -9.38
CA GLY A 131 -4.49 6.57 -10.62
C GLY A 131 -5.14 7.93 -10.38
N GLY A 132 -4.59 8.99 -10.97
CA GLY A 132 -5.09 10.36 -10.85
C GLY A 132 -5.08 11.11 -12.18
N LYS A 133 -5.80 12.23 -12.25
CA LYS A 133 -5.68 13.18 -13.37
C LYS A 133 -4.48 14.10 -13.18
N GLU A 134 -4.27 14.53 -11.94
CA GLU A 134 -3.17 15.36 -11.49
C GLU A 134 -2.46 14.68 -10.32
N PHE A 135 -1.24 15.16 -10.04
CA PHE A 135 -0.51 14.72 -8.87
C PHE A 135 -1.13 15.29 -7.60
N GLU A 136 -1.54 14.42 -6.68
CA GLU A 136 -2.07 14.82 -5.36
C GLU A 136 -1.46 13.95 -4.27
N ILE A 137 -1.27 14.57 -3.09
CA ILE A 137 -0.83 13.86 -1.88
C ILE A 137 -1.79 14.19 -0.75
N ALA A 138 -2.11 13.19 0.06
CA ALA A 138 -2.83 13.35 1.30
C ALA A 138 -2.24 12.47 2.40
N ALA A 139 -2.39 12.92 3.64
CA ALA A 139 -1.96 12.16 4.81
C ALA A 139 -3.15 11.82 5.72
N THR A 140 -3.07 10.68 6.42
CA THR A 140 -4.13 10.27 7.36
C THR A 140 -3.90 10.76 8.78
N THR A 141 -2.63 10.89 9.18
CA THR A 141 -2.25 11.37 10.52
C THR A 141 -1.96 12.86 10.51
N GLU A 142 -2.29 13.54 11.61
CA GLU A 142 -2.02 14.97 11.78
C GLU A 142 -0.52 15.32 11.69
N ALA A 143 0.33 14.53 12.35
CA ALA A 143 1.78 14.74 12.31
C ALA A 143 2.33 14.72 10.87
N ALA A 144 1.95 13.71 10.07
CA ALA A 144 2.37 13.65 8.67
C ALA A 144 1.76 14.77 7.82
N ALA A 145 0.49 15.13 8.03
CA ALA A 145 -0.15 16.22 7.29
C ALA A 145 0.56 17.57 7.52
N GLN A 146 0.93 17.86 8.77
CA GLN A 146 1.65 19.08 9.14
C GLN A 146 3.08 19.09 8.59
N VAL A 147 3.86 18.03 8.85
CA VAL A 147 5.28 18.00 8.44
C VAL A 147 5.45 18.02 6.92
N LEU A 148 4.57 17.33 6.20
CA LEU A 148 4.63 17.25 4.74
C LEU A 148 3.88 18.42 4.06
N THR A 149 3.17 19.26 4.82
CA THR A 149 2.32 20.34 4.30
C THR A 149 1.30 19.84 3.27
N VAL A 150 0.60 18.75 3.60
CA VAL A 150 -0.41 18.12 2.75
C VAL A 150 -1.77 18.09 3.44
N ARG A 151 -2.84 17.95 2.66
CA ARG A 151 -4.19 17.83 3.24
C ARG A 151 -4.30 16.57 4.10
N ARG A 152 -4.99 16.71 5.24
CA ARG A 152 -5.41 15.56 6.05
C ARG A 152 -6.68 14.96 5.45
N ILE A 153 -6.76 13.64 5.40
CA ILE A 153 -7.98 12.90 5.03
C ILE A 153 -8.35 11.89 6.12
N THR A 154 -9.64 11.59 6.21
CA THR A 154 -10.14 10.45 7.00
C THR A 154 -10.39 9.29 6.05
N PRO A 155 -9.58 8.22 6.09
CA PRO A 155 -9.76 7.08 5.20
C PRO A 155 -11.04 6.30 5.55
N SER A 156 -11.73 5.80 4.53
CA SER A 156 -12.81 4.83 4.71
C SER A 156 -12.24 3.42 4.66
N PRO A 157 -12.58 2.51 5.60
CA PRO A 157 -12.06 1.15 5.60
C PRO A 157 -12.50 0.34 4.37
N HIS A 158 -13.50 0.82 3.64
CA HIS A 158 -14.03 0.20 2.43
C HIS A 158 -13.42 0.76 1.13
N THR A 159 -12.34 1.53 1.24
CA THR A 159 -11.60 2.10 0.11
C THR A 159 -10.16 1.60 0.15
N PRO A 160 -9.37 1.72 -0.94
CA PRO A 160 -7.93 1.41 -0.91
C PRO A 160 -7.19 2.13 0.23
N GLU A 161 -7.59 3.36 0.55
CA GLU A 161 -7.11 4.14 1.69
C GLU A 161 -7.48 3.51 3.05
N GLY A 162 -8.46 2.61 3.09
CA GLY A 162 -8.75 1.74 4.23
C GLY A 162 -7.57 0.89 4.67
N ALA A 163 -6.55 0.74 3.82
CA ALA A 163 -5.28 0.17 4.22
C ALA A 163 -4.65 0.90 5.42
N PHE A 164 -5.07 2.12 5.78
CA PHE A 164 -4.57 2.90 6.93
C PHE A 164 -5.44 2.84 8.19
N THR A 165 -6.72 2.45 8.09
CA THR A 165 -7.71 2.69 9.15
C THR A 165 -7.42 1.93 10.45
N LEU A 166 -6.51 0.96 10.45
CA LEU A 166 -6.39 -0.05 11.52
C LEU A 166 -4.95 -0.16 12.09
N LYS A 167 -4.16 0.91 11.99
CA LYS A 167 -2.70 0.77 11.85
C LYS A 167 -1.87 1.85 12.56
N TYR A 168 -0.65 1.48 12.97
CA TYR A 168 0.39 2.22 13.73
C TYR A 168 1.34 3.01 12.82
N SER A 169 0.91 3.36 11.61
CA SER A 169 1.76 3.96 10.60
C SER A 169 1.21 5.30 10.15
N HIS A 170 2.10 6.16 9.65
CA HIS A 170 1.68 7.30 8.86
C HIS A 170 1.14 6.79 7.52
N GLY A 171 -0.13 7.08 7.23
CA GLY A 171 -0.74 6.76 5.95
C GLY A 171 -0.57 7.90 4.97
N LEU A 172 -0.06 7.60 3.78
CA LEU A 172 0.06 8.55 2.67
C LEU A 172 -0.67 8.02 1.44
N VAL A 173 -1.45 8.89 0.80
CA VAL A 173 -2.14 8.60 -0.45
C VAL A 173 -1.56 9.47 -1.53
N PHE A 174 -1.04 8.84 -2.58
CA PHE A 174 -0.55 9.49 -3.78
C PHE A 174 -1.51 9.22 -4.93
N ARG A 175 -1.96 10.27 -5.62
CA ARG A 175 -2.64 10.14 -6.90
C ARG A 175 -1.65 10.47 -8.00
N ILE A 176 -1.41 9.52 -8.90
CA ILE A 176 -0.37 9.60 -9.90
C ILE A 176 -0.99 9.86 -11.28
N PRO A 177 -0.64 10.98 -11.94
CA PRO A 177 -1.08 11.26 -13.29
C PRO A 177 -0.35 10.37 -14.31
N PRO A 178 -0.90 10.12 -15.51
CA PRO A 178 -0.28 9.29 -16.55
C PRO A 178 0.89 9.98 -17.29
N ARG A 179 1.65 10.85 -16.61
CA ARG A 179 2.74 11.67 -17.15
C ARG A 179 3.74 12.05 -16.07
N ASP A 180 4.87 12.62 -16.47
CA ASP A 180 5.86 13.26 -15.58
C ASP A 180 6.49 12.36 -14.50
N PHE A 181 6.48 11.04 -14.70
CA PHE A 181 6.99 10.07 -13.72
C PHE A 181 8.42 10.40 -13.25
N HIS A 182 9.29 10.81 -14.16
CA HIS A 182 10.69 11.11 -13.87
C HIS A 182 10.87 12.29 -12.89
N VAL A 183 9.99 13.30 -12.94
CA VAL A 183 10.01 14.41 -11.97
C VAL A 183 9.46 13.94 -10.64
N LEU A 184 8.37 13.16 -10.70
CA LEU A 184 7.64 12.72 -9.52
C LEU A 184 8.40 11.68 -8.68
N THR A 185 9.28 10.85 -9.26
CA THR A 185 9.98 9.81 -8.49
C THR A 185 10.87 10.38 -7.38
N HIS A 186 11.60 11.46 -7.66
CA HIS A 186 12.41 12.15 -6.65
C HIS A 186 11.53 12.79 -5.57
N GLN A 187 10.50 13.54 -5.99
CA GLN A 187 9.57 14.20 -5.07
C GLN A 187 8.89 13.20 -4.13
N VAL A 188 8.37 12.08 -4.66
CA VAL A 188 7.72 11.05 -3.85
C VAL A 188 8.72 10.38 -2.90
N ALA A 189 9.94 10.11 -3.34
CA ALA A 189 10.96 9.51 -2.48
C ALA A 189 11.31 10.41 -1.30
N ASP A 190 11.46 11.72 -1.52
CA ASP A 190 11.71 12.68 -0.46
C ASP A 190 10.56 12.75 0.55
N ILE A 191 9.32 12.77 0.07
CA ILE A 191 8.13 12.71 0.94
C ILE A 191 8.11 11.44 1.79
N LEU A 192 8.41 10.28 1.19
CA LEU A 192 8.46 9.01 1.91
C LEU A 192 9.58 8.96 2.94
N LYS A 193 10.76 9.54 2.64
CA LYS A 193 11.85 9.69 3.62
C LYS A 193 11.43 10.54 4.81
N SER A 194 10.86 11.72 4.54
CA SER A 194 10.36 12.61 5.59
C SER A 194 9.32 11.90 6.45
N ALA A 195 8.36 11.19 5.85
CA ALA A 195 7.35 10.44 6.59
C ALA A 195 7.93 9.29 7.42
N ALA A 196 8.92 8.55 6.91
CA ALA A 196 9.57 7.44 7.62
C ALA A 196 10.45 7.92 8.80
N SER A 197 10.85 9.19 8.79
CA SER A 197 11.60 9.84 9.88
C SER A 197 10.72 10.30 11.04
N LEU A 198 9.39 10.34 10.87
CA LEU A 198 8.47 10.74 11.92
C LEU A 198 8.46 9.72 13.08
N PRO A 199 8.13 10.18 14.31
CA PRO A 199 7.93 9.29 15.44
C PRO A 199 6.82 8.25 15.14
N PRO A 200 6.97 6.98 15.58
CA PRO A 200 5.93 5.97 15.37
C PRO A 200 4.56 6.41 15.89
N VAL A 201 3.50 6.05 15.18
CA VAL A 201 2.13 6.32 15.64
C VAL A 201 1.83 5.43 16.83
N GLN A 202 1.72 6.03 18.00
CA GLN A 202 1.35 5.32 19.22
C GLN A 202 -0.16 5.10 19.27
N ARG A 203 -0.57 3.88 19.63
CA ARG A 203 -1.96 3.51 19.86
C ARG A 203 -2.07 2.77 21.19
N ARG A 204 -3.16 3.01 21.90
CA ARG A 204 -3.41 2.39 23.20
C ARG A 204 -3.95 0.98 23.00
N GLU A 205 -3.41 0.03 23.76
CA GLU A 205 -3.99 -1.32 23.85
C GLU A 205 -5.37 -1.29 24.50
N VAL A 206 -6.31 -1.99 23.87
CA VAL A 206 -7.69 -2.17 24.34
C VAL A 206 -7.98 -3.67 24.36
N LYS A 207 -8.64 -4.12 25.44
CA LYS A 207 -9.12 -5.49 25.56
C LYS A 207 -10.58 -5.56 25.14
N VAL A 208 -10.89 -6.49 24.24
CA VAL A 208 -12.23 -6.70 23.69
C VAL A 208 -12.65 -8.17 23.80
N ALA A 209 -13.96 -8.41 23.73
CA ALA A 209 -14.50 -9.77 23.69
C ALA A 209 -13.97 -10.52 22.46
N LYS A 210 -13.72 -11.82 22.62
CA LYS A 210 -13.14 -12.65 21.55
C LYS A 210 -14.09 -12.72 20.35
N LYS A 211 -13.61 -12.22 19.21
CA LYS A 211 -14.21 -12.40 17.88
C LYS A 211 -13.10 -12.70 16.88
N GLU A 212 -13.40 -13.57 15.91
CA GLU A 212 -12.45 -13.96 14.85
C GLU A 212 -11.87 -12.74 14.12
N ILE A 213 -12.70 -11.75 13.83
CA ILE A 213 -12.27 -10.54 13.11
C ILE A 213 -11.17 -9.76 13.84
N TYR A 214 -11.15 -9.76 15.18
CA TYR A 214 -10.09 -9.08 15.94
C TYR A 214 -8.76 -9.82 15.86
N LEU A 215 -8.78 -11.16 15.79
CA LEU A 215 -7.58 -11.95 15.58
C LEU A 215 -7.01 -11.72 14.18
N LEU A 216 -7.88 -11.61 13.16
CA LEU A 216 -7.46 -11.30 11.79
C LEU A 216 -6.81 -9.90 11.67
N HIS A 217 -7.21 -8.96 12.53
CA HIS A 217 -6.59 -7.63 12.67
C HIS A 217 -5.41 -7.58 13.64
N GLY A 218 -4.72 -8.71 13.81
CA GLY A 218 -3.48 -8.79 14.59
C GLY A 218 -3.67 -8.77 16.10
N GLY A 219 -4.91 -8.94 16.58
CA GLY A 219 -5.20 -9.06 18.00
C GLY A 219 -4.57 -10.31 18.62
N ARG A 220 -4.10 -10.17 19.86
CA ARG A 220 -3.51 -11.28 20.63
C ARG A 220 -4.57 -11.90 21.55
N GLU A 221 -4.77 -13.21 21.42
CA GLU A 221 -5.67 -13.95 22.30
C GLU A 221 -5.17 -13.97 23.76
N THR A 222 -6.13 -13.86 24.69
CA THR A 222 -5.96 -13.93 26.15
C THR A 222 -7.11 -14.76 26.73
N ASP A 223 -7.00 -15.21 27.98
CA ASP A 223 -7.92 -16.16 28.61
C ASP A 223 -9.42 -15.74 28.54
N ASP A 224 -9.71 -14.45 28.55
CA ASP A 224 -11.04 -13.85 28.60
C ASP A 224 -11.31 -12.85 27.44
N GLY A 225 -10.49 -12.84 26.39
CA GLY A 225 -10.70 -11.95 25.26
C GLY A 225 -9.54 -11.81 24.28
N VAL A 226 -9.52 -10.69 23.56
CA VAL A 226 -8.46 -10.34 22.61
C VAL A 226 -7.95 -8.95 22.96
N VAL A 227 -6.62 -8.78 23.01
CA VAL A 227 -5.99 -7.47 23.13
C VAL A 227 -5.67 -6.97 21.73
N ILE A 228 -6.20 -5.80 21.40
CA ILE A 228 -5.94 -5.08 20.16
C ILE A 228 -5.19 -3.79 20.48
N ASP A 229 -4.19 -3.47 19.68
CA ASP A 229 -3.47 -2.20 19.75
C ASP A 229 -3.90 -1.24 18.62
N ASN A 230 -4.96 -1.55 17.86
CA ASN A 230 -5.50 -0.73 16.76
C ASN A 230 -6.98 -0.34 16.95
N GLU A 231 -7.43 0.62 16.13
CA GLU A 231 -8.83 1.10 16.10
C GLU A 231 -9.72 0.20 15.23
N VAL A 232 -9.93 -1.05 15.64
CA VAL A 232 -10.90 -1.95 14.98
C VAL A 232 -12.26 -1.78 15.66
N TYR A 233 -13.04 -0.79 15.22
CA TYR A 233 -14.43 -0.62 15.66
C TYR A 233 -15.39 -1.21 14.62
N VAL A 234 -15.71 -2.50 14.77
CA VAL A 234 -16.80 -3.12 14.01
C VAL A 234 -18.09 -2.91 14.80
N TYR A 235 -18.83 -1.84 14.50
CA TYR A 235 -20.23 -1.75 14.91
C TYR A 235 -21.00 -2.79 14.09
N ILE A 236 -21.45 -3.86 14.76
CA ILE A 236 -22.39 -4.84 14.19
C ILE A 236 -23.80 -4.26 14.33
#